data_AF-A0A4Z2BYA2-F1
#
_entry.id   AF-A0A4Z2BYA2-F1
#
_cell.length_a   1.000
_cell.length_b   1.000
_cell.length_c   1.000
_cell.angle_alpha   90.00
_cell.angle_beta   90.00
_cell.angle_gamma   90.00
#
_symmetry.space_group_name_H-M   'P 1'
#
loop_
_entity.id
_entity.type
_entity.pdbx_description
1 polymer ?
#
loop_
_entity_poly.entity_id
_entity_poly.type
_entity_poly.pdbx_seq_one_letter_code
_entity_poly.pdbx_strand_id
1 'polypeptide(L)'
;MLFKAKLDSTNIQTQQMDHASLLKQFEHLDPHNQNTFEAKDLELLISTATKDLENYDAERHEEFKRYEMLKEHERREYLKSLDQEKREHEEKRLQELKEKHRQHPKVNAPGSVAQLREVWEETDGLDPREFNPKTFFKLHDTNDDKVLDEQELEALFTKELEKVYDPKNEEDDMMEMEEERLRMREYFMKNVDVNQDRLVTLEEFLKSTEKKDFNNPKEWETLDMKEVYTEEELQRFEAELRDKEEELRRKKEKLQEEQELLRERGRALEAQRREYQQAVLEMSRRQQAGDGQPPVGPNGELKFEPPGQPMEAKDSKVPAETPNNLPAEPPQNLPVHT
;
A
#
# COMPACT_ATOMS: atom_id res chain seq x y z
N MET A 1 13.05 -3.93 -22.38
CA MET A 1 11.84 -3.96 -23.24
C MET A 1 11.66 -2.67 -24.04
N LEU A 2 11.94 -1.47 -23.49
CA LEU A 2 11.89 -0.18 -24.24
C LEU A 2 12.80 -0.12 -25.48
N PHE A 3 14.07 -0.51 -25.36
CA PHE A 3 14.98 -0.53 -26.52
C PHE A 3 14.50 -1.48 -27.63
N LYS A 4 13.80 -2.57 -27.26
CA LYS A 4 13.20 -3.50 -28.22
C LYS A 4 11.96 -2.89 -28.89
N ALA A 5 11.10 -2.20 -28.13
CA ALA A 5 9.98 -1.43 -28.67
C ALA A 5 10.43 -0.28 -29.59
N LYS A 6 11.57 0.37 -29.31
CA LYS A 6 12.19 1.39 -30.17
C LYS A 6 12.82 0.80 -31.44
N LEU A 7 13.53 -0.34 -31.34
CA LEU A 7 14.14 -1.01 -32.51
C LEU A 7 13.10 -1.59 -33.47
N ASP A 8 12.01 -2.15 -32.95
CA ASP A 8 10.95 -2.77 -33.76
C ASP A 8 10.17 -1.74 -34.61
N SER A 9 10.25 -0.43 -34.32
CA SER A 9 9.68 0.63 -35.17
C SER A 9 10.34 0.73 -36.56
N THR A 10 11.54 0.16 -36.74
CA THR A 10 12.24 0.13 -38.03
C THR A 10 11.84 -1.05 -38.92
N ASN A 11 11.17 -2.06 -38.35
CA ASN A 11 10.79 -3.28 -39.05
C ASN A 11 9.28 -3.30 -39.26
N ILE A 12 8.84 -2.73 -40.40
CA ILE A 12 7.45 -2.74 -40.83
C ILE A 12 7.04 -4.18 -41.14
N GLN A 13 6.56 -4.92 -40.14
CA GLN A 13 5.48 -5.90 -40.29
C GLN A 13 4.99 -6.42 -38.93
N THR A 14 3.73 -6.11 -38.64
CA THR A 14 2.80 -6.83 -37.76
C THR A 14 2.95 -6.73 -36.23
N GLN A 15 2.60 -5.57 -35.66
CA GLN A 15 1.69 -5.50 -34.48
C GLN A 15 1.24 -4.04 -34.26
N GLN A 16 -0.05 -3.73 -34.47
CA GLN A 16 -0.64 -2.43 -34.13
C GLN A 16 -0.93 -2.39 -32.63
N MET A 17 0.09 -2.28 -31.79
CA MET A 17 -0.06 -1.47 -30.57
C MET A 17 0.19 -0.03 -30.99
N ASP A 18 -0.65 0.91 -30.57
CA ASP A 18 -0.44 2.32 -30.86
C ASP A 18 0.81 2.78 -30.10
N HIS A 19 1.98 2.60 -30.74
CA HIS A 19 3.30 2.92 -30.19
C HIS A 19 3.38 4.39 -29.77
N ALA A 20 2.61 5.28 -30.40
CA ALA A 20 2.50 6.67 -30.00
C ALA A 20 1.81 6.81 -28.63
N SER A 21 0.78 6.02 -28.34
CA SER A 21 0.12 5.96 -27.02
C SER A 21 1.03 5.34 -25.95
N LEU A 22 1.86 4.36 -26.31
CA LEU A 22 2.86 3.78 -25.40
C LEU A 22 4.01 4.76 -25.10
N LEU A 23 4.46 5.52 -26.10
CA LEU A 23 5.44 6.60 -25.93
C LEU A 23 4.88 7.76 -25.09
N LYS A 24 3.59 8.06 -25.24
CA LYS A 24 2.87 9.02 -24.39
C LYS A 24 2.81 8.60 -22.91
N GLN A 25 3.00 7.30 -22.65
CA GLN A 25 3.06 6.73 -21.32
C GLN A 25 4.42 6.97 -20.64
N PHE A 26 5.45 7.36 -21.40
CA PHE A 26 6.76 7.71 -20.89
C PHE A 26 6.92 9.23 -20.93
N GLU A 27 6.58 9.88 -19.81
CA GLU A 27 6.72 11.34 -19.64
C GLU A 27 8.17 11.84 -19.77
N HIS A 28 9.15 10.94 -19.84
CA HIS A 28 10.58 11.22 -19.93
C HIS A 28 11.21 11.15 -21.34
N LEU A 29 10.42 11.08 -22.41
CA LEU A 29 10.93 11.07 -23.79
C LEU A 29 10.40 12.24 -24.62
N ASP A 30 11.23 12.83 -25.48
CA ASP A 30 10.81 13.91 -26.37
C ASP A 30 9.86 13.37 -27.46
N PRO A 31 8.59 13.82 -27.49
CA PRO A 31 7.63 13.37 -28.50
C PRO A 31 8.01 13.76 -29.93
N HIS A 32 8.90 14.75 -30.12
CA HIS A 32 9.34 15.23 -31.43
C HIS A 32 10.52 14.44 -32.01
N ASN A 33 11.24 13.67 -31.19
CA ASN A 33 12.34 12.83 -31.62
C ASN A 33 12.19 11.40 -31.09
N GLN A 34 11.53 10.55 -31.88
CA GLN A 34 11.17 9.19 -31.46
C GLN A 34 12.28 8.16 -31.76
N ASN A 35 13.34 8.55 -32.48
CA ASN A 35 14.28 7.63 -33.12
C ASN A 35 15.69 7.62 -32.50
N THR A 36 16.07 8.63 -31.73
CA THR A 36 17.34 8.72 -31.01
C THR A 36 17.12 9.18 -29.57
N PHE A 37 17.97 8.75 -28.64
CA PHE A 37 18.00 9.32 -27.29
C PHE A 37 19.01 10.47 -27.29
N GLU A 38 18.53 11.68 -27.07
CA GLU A 38 19.32 12.91 -27.13
C GLU A 38 19.43 13.58 -25.77
N ALA A 39 20.23 14.65 -25.69
CA ALA A 39 20.42 15.40 -24.45
C ALA A 39 19.09 15.86 -23.83
N LYS A 40 18.10 16.21 -24.66
CA LYS A 40 16.77 16.61 -24.20
C LYS A 40 15.97 15.46 -23.56
N ASP A 41 16.13 14.23 -24.03
CA ASP A 41 15.53 13.06 -23.38
C ASP A 41 16.18 12.80 -22.01
N LEU A 42 17.49 13.04 -21.89
CA LEU A 42 18.19 12.93 -20.61
C LEU A 42 17.71 13.99 -19.61
N GLU A 43 17.60 15.24 -20.04
CA GLU A 43 17.05 16.33 -19.21
C GLU A 43 15.61 16.01 -18.75
N LEU A 44 14.77 15.50 -19.65
CA LEU A 44 13.40 15.13 -19.32
C LEU A 44 13.34 13.90 -18.40
N LEU A 45 14.24 12.94 -18.56
CA LEU A 45 14.37 11.80 -17.64
C LEU A 45 14.76 12.22 -16.24
N ILE A 46 15.76 13.10 -16.09
CA ILE A 46 16.16 13.63 -14.79
C ILE A 46 15.00 14.39 -14.17
N SER A 47 14.37 15.32 -14.92
CA SER A 47 13.25 16.11 -14.41
C SER A 47 12.06 15.24 -13.98
N THR A 48 11.70 14.22 -14.75
CA THR A 48 10.60 13.31 -14.41
C THR A 48 10.96 12.43 -13.21
N ALA A 49 12.18 11.90 -13.14
CA ALA A 49 12.63 11.12 -11.99
C ALA A 49 12.65 11.95 -10.69
N THR A 50 13.16 13.19 -10.74
CA THR A 50 13.14 14.13 -9.62
C THR A 50 11.71 14.39 -9.15
N LYS A 51 10.78 14.65 -10.09
CA LYS A 51 9.36 14.86 -9.78
C LYS A 51 8.69 13.62 -9.18
N ASP A 52 9.02 12.43 -9.69
CA ASP A 52 8.47 11.18 -9.15
C ASP A 52 8.91 10.96 -7.70
N LEU A 53 10.18 11.28 -7.38
CA LEU A 53 10.67 11.22 -6.01
C LEU A 53 10.01 12.31 -5.13
N GLU A 54 9.74 13.51 -5.66
CA GLU A 54 9.04 14.57 -4.90
C GLU A 54 7.59 14.16 -4.58
N ASN A 55 6.92 13.50 -5.53
CA ASN A 55 5.60 12.94 -5.30
C ASN A 55 5.64 11.83 -4.25
N TYR A 56 6.67 10.97 -4.29
CA TYR A 56 6.85 9.92 -3.29
C TYR A 56 6.99 10.50 -1.88
N ASP A 57 7.78 11.56 -1.72
CA ASP A 57 7.92 12.25 -0.43
C ASP A 57 6.59 12.87 0.01
N ALA A 58 5.88 13.56 -0.89
CA ALA A 58 4.57 14.14 -0.61
C ALA A 58 3.52 13.09 -0.23
N GLU A 59 3.52 11.92 -0.88
CA GLU A 59 2.67 10.79 -0.52
C GLU A 59 3.00 10.27 0.88
N ARG A 60 4.30 10.17 1.22
CA ARG A 60 4.74 9.75 2.55
C ARG A 60 4.32 10.73 3.65
N HIS A 61 4.39 12.03 3.40
CA HIS A 61 3.86 13.07 4.31
C HIS A 61 2.36 12.90 4.58
N GLU A 62 1.59 12.61 3.52
CA GLU A 62 0.14 12.38 3.65
C GLU A 62 -0.19 11.06 4.36
N GLU A 63 0.60 10.01 4.13
CA GLU A 63 0.49 8.75 4.87
C GLU A 63 0.80 8.94 6.36
N PHE A 64 1.87 9.67 6.68
CA PHE A 64 2.21 10.01 8.06
C PHE A 64 1.12 10.85 8.73
N LYS A 65 0.57 11.86 8.04
CA LYS A 65 -0.57 12.64 8.54
C LYS A 65 -1.77 11.74 8.86
N ARG A 66 -2.09 10.77 7.99
CA ARG A 66 -3.17 9.79 8.22
C ARG A 66 -2.87 8.87 9.40
N TYR A 67 -1.63 8.45 9.54
CA TYR A 67 -1.17 7.65 10.67
C TYR A 67 -1.40 8.39 12.00
N GLU A 68 -0.98 9.66 12.09
CA GLU A 68 -1.16 10.49 13.28
C GLU A 68 -2.65 10.76 13.59
N MET A 69 -3.47 10.99 12.56
CA MET A 69 -4.93 11.10 12.73
C MET A 69 -5.56 9.79 13.22
N LEU A 70 -5.13 8.64 12.70
CA LEU A 70 -5.62 7.33 13.12
C LEU A 70 -5.26 7.03 14.58
N LYS A 71 -4.00 7.30 14.97
CA LYS A 71 -3.51 7.15 16.34
C LYS A 71 -4.31 8.00 17.34
N GLU A 72 -4.60 9.25 17.00
CA GLU A 72 -5.46 10.11 17.84
C GLU A 72 -6.92 9.64 17.86
N HIS A 73 -7.46 9.18 16.73
CA HIS A 73 -8.81 8.62 16.68
C HIS A 73 -8.95 7.38 17.60
N GLU A 74 -8.02 6.43 17.50
CA GLU A 74 -7.98 5.24 18.35
C GLU A 74 -7.85 5.62 19.83
N ARG A 75 -7.00 6.60 20.15
CA ARG A 75 -6.89 7.17 21.50
C ARG A 75 -8.23 7.71 21.99
N ARG A 76 -8.94 8.51 21.18
CA ARG A 76 -10.25 9.08 21.54
C ARG A 76 -11.29 7.99 21.77
N GLU A 77 -11.36 6.99 20.90
CA GLU A 77 -12.29 5.86 21.05
C GLU A 77 -11.96 5.01 22.28
N TYR A 78 -10.69 4.76 22.55
CA TYR A 78 -10.24 4.06 23.75
C TYR A 78 -10.67 4.82 25.02
N LEU A 79 -10.39 6.12 25.11
CA LEU A 79 -10.78 6.95 26.26
C LEU A 79 -12.31 7.01 26.45
N LYS A 80 -13.09 7.02 25.36
CA LYS A 80 -14.56 6.95 25.42
C LYS A 80 -15.06 5.62 25.98
N SER A 81 -14.35 4.52 25.73
CA SER A 81 -14.72 3.19 26.23
C SER A 81 -14.48 3.00 27.74
N LEU A 82 -13.65 3.85 28.36
CA LEU A 82 -13.26 3.75 29.77
C LEU A 82 -14.21 4.47 30.74
N ASP A 83 -14.26 3.96 31.97
CA ASP A 83 -14.89 4.62 33.12
C ASP A 83 -14.17 5.93 33.49
N GLN A 84 -14.84 6.85 34.20
CA GLN A 84 -14.29 8.18 34.52
C GLN A 84 -12.92 8.13 35.24
N GLU A 85 -12.79 7.33 36.30
CA GLU A 85 -11.53 7.23 37.06
C GLU A 85 -10.39 6.67 36.21
N LYS A 86 -10.66 5.66 35.38
CA LYS A 86 -9.67 5.07 34.48
C LYS A 86 -9.28 6.04 33.36
N ARG A 87 -10.24 6.81 32.84
CA ARG A 87 -10.00 7.82 31.81
C ARG A 87 -9.02 8.89 32.31
N GLU A 88 -9.26 9.42 33.51
CA GLU A 88 -8.37 10.42 34.12
C GLU A 88 -6.96 9.87 34.38
N HIS A 89 -6.86 8.63 34.86
CA HIS A 89 -5.56 7.97 35.03
C HIS A 89 -4.81 7.79 33.71
N GLU A 90 -5.51 7.33 32.67
CA GLU A 90 -4.90 7.11 31.35
C GLU A 90 -4.49 8.42 30.68
N GLU A 91 -5.33 9.45 30.75
CA GLU A 91 -4.99 10.79 30.25
C GLU A 91 -3.73 11.33 30.92
N LYS A 92 -3.60 11.15 32.24
CA LYS A 92 -2.39 11.54 32.97
C LYS A 92 -1.17 10.74 32.53
N ARG A 93 -1.28 9.41 32.38
CA ARG A 93 -0.19 8.56 31.87
C ARG A 93 0.27 9.03 30.48
N LEU A 94 -0.68 9.28 29.57
CA LEU A 94 -0.36 9.75 28.22
C LEU A 94 0.33 11.13 28.24
N GLN A 95 -0.09 12.02 29.13
CA GLN A 95 0.59 13.31 29.32
C GLN A 95 2.02 13.12 29.85
N GLU A 96 2.22 12.24 30.82
CA GLU A 96 3.55 11.91 31.36
C GLU A 96 4.47 11.33 30.27
N LEU A 97 3.95 10.47 29.37
CA LEU A 97 4.70 9.95 28.22
C LEU A 97 5.08 11.06 27.23
N LYS A 98 4.16 11.97 26.89
CA LYS A 98 4.45 13.13 26.03
C LYS A 98 5.50 14.06 26.65
N GLU A 99 5.41 14.30 27.95
CA GLU A 99 6.39 15.11 28.68
C GLU A 99 7.75 14.43 28.77
N LYS A 100 7.78 13.09 28.86
CA LYS A 100 9.02 12.30 28.84
C LYS A 100 9.69 12.37 27.47
N HIS A 101 8.94 12.18 26.39
CA HIS A 101 9.45 12.28 25.02
C HIS A 101 10.05 13.67 24.74
N ARG A 102 9.37 14.74 25.18
CA ARG A 102 9.87 16.13 25.11
C ARG A 102 11.18 16.40 25.83
N GLN A 103 11.58 15.53 26.77
CA GLN A 103 12.80 15.67 27.53
C GLN A 103 13.94 14.95 26.82
N HIS A 104 14.35 15.49 25.68
CA HIS A 104 15.51 15.01 24.93
C HIS A 104 16.65 16.04 24.93
N PRO A 105 17.91 15.63 24.70
CA PRO A 105 18.99 16.54 24.38
C PRO A 105 18.65 17.39 23.15
N LYS A 106 19.30 18.56 23.04
CA LYS A 106 19.06 19.46 21.90
C LYS A 106 19.46 18.78 20.59
N VAL A 107 18.60 18.98 19.59
CA VAL A 107 18.79 18.48 18.23
C VAL A 107 19.35 19.62 17.38
N ASN A 108 20.49 19.37 16.75
CA ASN A 108 21.10 20.36 15.87
C ASN A 108 20.32 20.43 14.54
N ALA A 109 20.30 21.60 13.91
CA ALA A 109 19.72 21.73 12.58
C ALA A 109 20.49 20.87 11.56
N PRO A 110 19.79 20.22 10.60
CA PRO A 110 20.42 19.47 9.52
C PRO A 110 21.40 20.33 8.74
N GLY A 111 22.61 19.83 8.56
CA GLY A 111 23.68 20.54 7.87
C GLY A 111 24.27 21.71 8.65
N SER A 112 24.09 21.78 9.96
CA SER A 112 24.79 22.78 10.79
C SER A 112 26.25 22.38 11.07
N VAL A 113 27.13 23.35 11.37
CA VAL A 113 28.50 23.02 11.86
C VAL A 113 28.46 22.07 13.05
N ALA A 114 27.53 22.28 13.97
CA ALA A 114 27.41 21.49 15.18
C ALA A 114 27.08 20.03 14.85
N GLN A 115 26.04 19.81 14.03
CA GLN A 115 25.64 18.47 13.59
C GLN A 115 26.77 17.74 12.85
N LEU A 116 27.42 18.39 11.88
CA LEU A 116 28.48 17.76 11.09
C LEU A 116 29.73 17.45 11.93
N ARG A 117 30.06 18.30 12.91
CA ARG A 117 31.16 18.03 13.85
C ARG A 117 30.84 16.90 14.80
N GLU A 118 29.59 16.77 15.21
CA GLU A 118 29.15 15.68 16.07
C GLU A 118 29.24 14.34 15.33
N VAL A 119 28.77 14.28 14.09
CA VAL A 119 28.96 13.09 13.24
C VAL A 119 30.45 12.76 13.07
N TRP A 120 31.28 13.78 12.79
CA TRP A 120 32.74 13.64 12.68
C TRP A 120 33.42 13.09 13.95
N GLU A 121 32.94 13.49 15.13
CA GLU A 121 33.48 13.01 16.41
C GLU A 121 32.96 11.62 16.76
N GLU A 122 31.63 11.45 16.74
CA GLU A 122 30.97 10.28 17.31
C GLU A 122 30.86 9.10 16.33
N THR A 123 30.66 9.38 15.04
CA THR A 123 30.52 8.35 14.00
C THR A 123 31.85 8.04 13.36
N ASP A 124 32.63 9.07 13.00
CA ASP A 124 33.92 8.88 12.32
C ASP A 124 35.09 8.67 13.29
N GLY A 125 34.93 9.02 14.57
CA GLY A 125 35.97 8.87 15.59
C GLY A 125 37.16 9.82 15.39
N LEU A 126 36.95 10.97 14.76
CA LEU A 126 37.98 11.94 14.40
C LEU A 126 37.98 13.14 15.37
N ASP A 127 39.13 13.83 15.50
CA ASP A 127 39.24 14.98 16.41
C ASP A 127 38.36 16.15 15.94
N PRO A 128 37.44 16.66 16.79
CA PRO A 128 36.58 17.80 16.46
C PRO A 128 37.34 19.07 16.05
N ARG A 129 38.58 19.24 16.54
CA ARG A 129 39.43 20.40 16.23
C ARG A 129 39.99 20.36 14.82
N GLU A 130 40.03 19.19 14.21
CA GLU A 130 40.52 18.96 12.85
C GLU A 130 39.40 18.88 11.80
N PHE A 131 38.17 19.23 12.21
CA PHE A 131 37.01 19.20 11.31
C PHE A 131 37.29 19.94 9.99
N ASN A 132 37.16 19.20 8.89
CA ASN A 132 37.33 19.72 7.55
C ASN A 132 36.14 19.31 6.68
N PRO A 133 35.34 20.26 6.16
CA PRO A 133 34.11 19.92 5.43
C PRO A 133 34.38 19.15 4.14
N LYS A 134 35.54 19.36 3.50
CA LYS A 134 35.91 18.62 2.29
C LYS A 134 36.26 17.17 2.59
N THR A 135 36.95 16.91 3.71
CA THR A 135 37.22 15.54 4.15
C THR A 135 35.96 14.86 4.62
N PHE A 136 35.10 15.57 5.37
CA PHE A 136 33.80 15.10 5.81
C PHE A 136 32.95 14.61 4.63
N PHE A 137 32.82 15.44 3.58
CA PHE A 137 32.09 15.08 2.36
C PHE A 137 32.60 13.77 1.76
N LYS A 138 33.91 13.65 1.57
CA LYS A 138 34.53 12.45 0.97
C LYS A 138 34.41 11.19 1.82
N LEU A 139 34.24 11.34 3.13
CA LEU A 139 34.09 10.21 4.03
C LEU A 139 32.67 9.63 3.96
N HIS A 140 31.69 10.48 3.65
CA HIS A 140 30.27 10.14 3.59
C HIS A 140 29.74 9.93 2.16
N ASP A 141 30.53 10.28 1.14
CA ASP A 141 30.42 9.76 -0.21
C ASP A 141 30.85 8.29 -0.19
N THR A 142 29.90 7.40 0.11
CA THR A 142 30.15 5.98 0.37
C THR A 142 30.43 5.21 -0.91
N ASN A 143 29.98 5.71 -2.05
CA ASN A 143 30.10 5.06 -3.35
C ASN A 143 31.19 5.68 -4.27
N ASP A 144 31.84 6.77 -3.83
CA ASP A 144 32.89 7.54 -4.53
C ASP A 144 32.43 8.15 -5.88
N ASP A 145 31.15 8.51 -5.99
CA ASP A 145 30.57 9.15 -7.18
C ASP A 145 30.68 10.68 -7.16
N LYS A 146 31.18 11.26 -6.06
CA LYS A 146 31.45 12.69 -5.82
C LYS A 146 30.21 13.54 -5.63
N VAL A 147 29.06 12.92 -5.42
CA VAL A 147 27.84 13.57 -4.93
C VAL A 147 27.43 12.94 -3.62
N LEU A 148 26.58 13.62 -2.85
CA LEU A 148 25.85 12.99 -1.75
C LEU A 148 24.41 12.82 -2.17
N ASP A 149 23.94 11.59 -2.17
CA ASP A 149 22.54 11.27 -2.44
C ASP A 149 21.69 11.34 -1.16
N GLU A 150 20.40 11.07 -1.31
CA GLU A 150 19.43 11.11 -0.21
C GLU A 150 19.73 10.13 0.91
N GLN A 151 20.21 8.93 0.57
CA GLN A 151 20.48 7.88 1.54
C GLN A 151 21.72 8.23 2.36
N GLU A 152 22.74 8.76 1.69
CA GLU A 152 23.96 9.23 2.34
C GLU A 152 23.68 10.41 3.27
N LEU A 153 22.83 11.36 2.85
CA LEU A 153 22.40 12.47 3.70
C LEU A 153 21.55 12.01 4.89
N GLU A 154 20.59 11.11 4.66
CA GLU A 154 19.76 10.54 5.72
C GLU A 154 20.58 9.82 6.79
N ALA A 155 21.66 9.14 6.40
CA ALA A 155 22.58 8.50 7.32
C ALA A 155 23.19 9.51 8.31
N LEU A 156 23.51 10.72 7.87
CA LEU A 156 24.08 11.79 8.71
C LEU A 156 23.14 12.25 9.82
N PHE A 157 21.83 12.09 9.63
CA PHE A 157 20.83 12.55 10.60
C PHE A 157 20.56 11.52 11.70
N THR A 158 21.00 10.28 11.52
CA THR A 158 20.74 9.18 12.47
C THR A 158 21.19 9.54 13.88
N LYS A 159 22.38 10.14 14.04
CA LYS A 159 22.91 10.56 15.35
C LYS A 159 22.06 11.62 16.04
N GLU A 160 21.53 12.57 15.27
CA GLU A 160 20.64 13.61 15.81
C GLU A 160 19.29 13.03 16.23
N LEU A 161 18.74 12.09 15.45
CA LEU A 161 17.46 11.44 15.74
C LEU A 161 17.54 10.47 16.93
N GLU A 162 18.67 9.78 17.12
CA GLU A 162 18.92 8.90 18.27
C GLU A 162 18.88 9.64 19.62
N LYS A 163 19.00 10.97 19.63
CA LYS A 163 18.81 11.77 20.85
C LYS A 163 17.36 11.85 21.30
N VAL A 164 16.43 11.75 20.36
CA VAL A 164 14.99 11.97 20.55
C VAL A 164 14.23 10.66 20.60
N TYR A 165 14.62 9.69 19.77
CA TYR A 165 13.88 8.46 19.57
C TYR A 165 14.74 7.24 19.92
N ASP A 166 14.33 6.44 20.91
CA ASP A 166 14.88 5.12 21.21
C ASP A 166 13.80 4.04 21.01
N PRO A 167 14.01 3.03 20.13
CA PRO A 167 13.05 1.95 19.90
C PRO A 167 12.72 1.10 21.15
N LYS A 168 13.47 1.26 22.24
CA LYS A 168 13.21 0.57 23.53
C LYS A 168 12.23 1.34 24.42
N ASN A 169 11.97 2.61 24.14
CA ASN A 169 11.06 3.45 24.88
C ASN A 169 9.64 3.33 24.29
N GLU A 170 8.61 3.30 25.15
CA GLU A 170 7.23 3.18 24.67
C GLU A 170 6.65 4.51 24.17
N GLU A 171 7.22 5.63 24.63
CA GLU A 171 6.83 6.97 24.23
C GLU A 171 7.44 7.42 22.89
N ASP A 172 8.44 6.70 22.39
CA ASP A 172 9.17 7.07 21.17
C ASP A 172 8.62 6.31 19.97
N ASP A 173 8.03 7.04 19.04
CA ASP A 173 7.44 6.46 17.83
C ASP A 173 8.46 6.42 16.69
N MET A 174 8.77 5.21 16.21
CA MET A 174 9.73 5.03 15.12
C MET A 174 9.21 5.54 13.77
N MET A 175 7.89 5.61 13.58
CA MET A 175 7.31 6.22 12.38
C MET A 175 7.52 7.75 12.41
N GLU A 176 7.39 8.38 13.58
CA GLU A 176 7.72 9.80 13.76
C GLU A 176 9.21 10.05 13.53
N MET A 177 10.10 9.16 13.98
CA MET A 177 11.54 9.24 13.70
C MET A 177 11.84 9.23 12.19
N GLU A 178 11.20 8.34 11.45
CA GLU A 178 11.39 8.25 9.99
C GLU A 178 10.87 9.49 9.26
N GLU A 179 9.73 10.01 9.67
CA GLU A 179 9.18 11.25 9.14
C GLU A 179 10.09 12.45 9.45
N GLU A 180 10.62 12.53 10.67
CA GLU A 180 11.57 13.58 11.04
C GLU A 180 12.84 13.51 10.19
N ARG A 181 13.32 12.29 9.87
CA ARG A 181 14.45 12.09 8.97
C ARG A 181 14.21 12.69 7.58
N LEU A 182 13.02 12.50 7.02
CA LEU A 182 12.65 13.10 5.75
C LEU A 182 12.60 14.61 5.83
N ARG A 183 11.97 15.16 6.87
CA ARG A 183 11.92 16.61 7.09
C ARG A 183 13.33 17.20 7.20
N MET A 184 14.26 16.49 7.85
CA MET A 184 15.65 16.90 7.94
C MET A 184 16.33 16.90 6.57
N ARG A 185 16.12 15.85 5.76
CA ARG A 185 16.65 15.73 4.39
C ARG A 185 16.11 16.82 3.48
N GLU A 186 14.79 17.03 3.46
CA GLU A 186 14.16 18.08 2.65
C GLU A 186 14.65 19.47 3.03
N TYR A 187 14.79 19.73 4.33
CA TYR A 187 15.36 20.98 4.81
C TYR A 187 16.80 21.15 4.34
N PHE A 188 17.62 20.10 4.41
CA PHE A 188 19.00 20.14 3.94
C PHE A 188 19.06 20.41 2.43
N MET A 189 18.37 19.59 1.62
CA MET A 189 18.33 19.73 0.16
C MET A 189 17.91 21.13 -0.24
N LYS A 190 16.81 21.65 0.32
CA LYS A 190 16.30 23.00 0.01
C LYS A 190 17.33 24.12 0.24
N ASN A 191 18.27 23.94 1.18
CA ASN A 191 19.26 24.95 1.55
C ASN A 191 20.61 24.77 0.83
N VAL A 192 20.90 23.57 0.34
CA VAL A 192 22.22 23.16 -0.15
C VAL A 192 22.21 22.86 -1.65
N ASP A 193 21.25 22.05 -2.12
CA ASP A 193 21.07 21.69 -3.53
C ASP A 193 20.55 22.91 -4.32
N VAL A 194 21.41 23.49 -5.18
CA VAL A 194 21.11 24.74 -5.88
C VAL A 194 20.43 24.48 -7.21
N ASN A 195 20.79 23.40 -7.90
CA ASN A 195 20.23 23.03 -9.19
C ASN A 195 18.98 22.14 -9.09
N GLN A 196 18.60 21.72 -7.88
CA GLN A 196 17.41 20.94 -7.57
C GLN A 196 17.39 19.58 -8.28
N ASP A 197 18.55 18.95 -8.42
CA ASP A 197 18.67 17.63 -9.03
C ASP A 197 18.61 16.48 -8.00
N ARG A 198 18.38 16.81 -6.72
CA ARG A 198 18.34 15.90 -5.56
C ARG A 198 19.67 15.21 -5.28
N LEU A 199 20.77 15.78 -5.76
CA LEU A 199 22.13 15.37 -5.45
C LEU A 199 22.89 16.58 -4.92
N VAL A 200 23.81 16.36 -3.98
CA VAL A 200 24.62 17.44 -3.43
C VAL A 200 26.05 17.27 -3.86
N THR A 201 26.51 18.17 -4.73
CA THR A 201 27.91 18.20 -5.14
C THR A 201 28.82 18.74 -4.03
N LEU A 202 30.11 18.39 -4.09
CA LEU A 202 31.10 18.96 -3.18
C LEU A 202 31.12 20.50 -3.20
N GLU A 203 30.88 21.11 -4.37
CA GLU A 203 30.88 22.57 -4.50
C GLU A 203 29.69 23.20 -3.78
N GLU A 204 28.49 22.62 -3.93
CA GLU A 204 27.28 23.07 -3.23
C GLU A 204 27.41 22.89 -1.73
N PHE A 205 27.90 21.72 -1.30
CA PHE A 205 28.17 21.44 0.11
C PHE A 205 29.12 22.49 0.71
N LEU A 206 30.29 22.72 0.09
CA LEU A 206 31.26 23.69 0.61
C LEU A 206 30.69 25.11 0.63
N LYS A 207 29.97 25.53 -0.42
CA LYS A 207 29.31 26.85 -0.43
C LYS A 207 28.28 26.98 0.69
N SER A 208 27.55 25.91 1.01
CA SER A 208 26.60 25.92 2.13
C SER A 208 27.30 26.15 3.47
N THR A 209 28.49 25.56 3.65
CA THR A 209 29.28 25.72 4.88
C THR A 209 29.80 27.14 5.11
N GLU A 210 29.91 27.93 4.05
CA GLU A 210 30.35 29.32 4.11
C GLU A 210 29.22 30.30 4.46
N LYS A 211 27.95 29.86 4.39
CA LYS A 211 26.79 30.72 4.70
C LYS A 211 26.74 31.05 6.20
N LYS A 212 26.23 32.24 6.54
CA LYS A 212 26.12 32.67 7.95
C LYS A 212 25.15 31.81 8.75
N ASP A 213 24.09 31.32 8.10
CA ASP A 213 23.06 30.49 8.71
C ASP A 213 23.61 29.12 9.16
N PHE A 214 24.69 28.65 8.54
CA PHE A 214 25.43 27.45 8.92
C PHE A 214 26.12 27.59 10.29
N ASN A 215 26.51 28.81 10.66
CA ASN A 215 27.29 29.10 11.88
C ASN A 215 26.41 29.50 13.09
N ASN A 216 25.13 29.83 12.88
CA ASN A 216 24.21 30.13 13.97
C ASN A 216 22.78 29.68 13.65
N PRO A 217 22.57 28.38 13.35
CA PRO A 217 21.24 27.89 13.03
C PRO A 217 20.36 27.90 14.28
N LYS A 218 19.07 28.14 14.07
CA LYS A 218 18.07 27.86 15.09
C LYS A 218 18.07 26.35 15.38
N GLU A 219 17.82 25.99 16.63
CA GLU A 219 17.62 24.60 17.04
C GLU A 219 16.55 23.93 16.18
N TRP A 220 16.70 22.64 15.92
CA TRP A 220 15.72 21.91 15.12
C TRP A 220 14.45 21.68 15.93
N GLU A 221 13.32 22.10 15.37
CA GLU A 221 12.00 21.87 15.95
C GLU A 221 11.46 20.52 15.49
N THR A 222 11.42 19.57 16.42
CA THR A 222 10.88 18.22 16.30
C THR A 222 9.36 18.21 16.09
N LEU A 223 8.84 17.08 15.59
CA LEU A 223 7.43 16.88 15.28
C LEU A 223 6.52 17.09 16.48
N ASP A 224 6.94 16.74 17.70
CA ASP A 224 6.15 16.90 18.93
C ASP A 224 5.79 18.37 19.28
N MET A 225 6.50 19.32 18.67
CA MET A 225 6.27 20.76 18.80
C MET A 225 5.34 21.32 17.71
N LYS A 226 5.02 20.54 16.67
CA LYS A 226 4.23 20.97 15.51
C LYS A 226 2.97 20.13 15.34
N GLU A 227 1.87 20.80 15.08
CA GLU A 227 0.62 20.10 14.73
C GLU A 227 0.70 19.63 13.28
N VAL A 228 0.62 18.30 13.08
CA VAL A 228 0.69 17.65 11.76
C VAL A 228 -0.64 17.77 11.00
N TYR A 229 -1.75 17.85 11.73
CA TYR A 229 -3.10 17.98 11.19
C TYR A 229 -3.94 18.95 12.03
N THR A 230 -4.99 19.46 11.42
CA THR A 230 -6.01 20.30 12.06
C THR A 230 -7.17 19.47 12.63
N GLU A 231 -7.88 20.00 13.62
CA GLU A 231 -9.07 19.34 14.17
C GLU A 231 -10.15 19.13 13.10
N GLU A 232 -10.27 20.05 12.12
CA GLU A 232 -11.18 19.89 10.99
C GLU A 232 -10.77 18.73 10.06
N GLU A 233 -9.48 18.52 9.82
CA GLU A 233 -8.98 17.36 9.07
C GLU A 233 -9.27 16.05 9.82
N LEU A 234 -9.01 16.02 11.14
CA LEU A 234 -9.30 14.85 11.97
C LEU A 234 -10.78 14.48 11.93
N GLN A 235 -11.70 15.45 12.08
CA GLN A 235 -13.13 15.19 12.03
C GLN A 235 -13.60 14.64 10.68
N ARG A 236 -13.02 15.12 9.57
CA ARG A 236 -13.28 14.58 8.23
C ARG A 236 -12.76 13.16 8.10
N PHE A 237 -11.56 12.90 8.60
CA PHE A 237 -10.96 11.58 8.60
C PHE A 237 -11.78 10.57 9.42
N GLU A 238 -12.23 10.95 10.62
CA GLU A 238 -13.13 10.11 11.44
C GLU A 238 -14.47 9.84 10.75
N ALA A 239 -15.01 10.80 9.99
CA ALA A 239 -16.21 10.57 9.18
C ALA A 239 -15.95 9.56 8.06
N GLU A 240 -14.83 9.68 7.36
CA GLU A 240 -14.42 8.73 6.33
C GLU A 240 -14.20 7.31 6.90
N LEU A 241 -13.61 7.19 8.10
CA LEU A 241 -13.45 5.91 8.78
C LEU A 241 -14.80 5.25 9.10
N ARG A 242 -15.78 6.01 9.60
CA ARG A 242 -17.13 5.49 9.86
C ARG A 242 -17.81 5.01 8.59
N ASP A 243 -17.73 5.78 7.51
CA ASP A 243 -18.31 5.40 6.22
C ASP A 243 -17.66 4.11 5.67
N LYS A 244 -16.33 3.99 5.77
CA LYS A 244 -15.60 2.77 5.39
C LYS A 244 -15.97 1.58 6.26
N GLU A 245 -16.10 1.76 7.58
CA GLU A 245 -16.51 0.69 8.50
C GLU A 245 -17.91 0.16 8.14
N GLU A 246 -18.85 1.05 7.84
CA GLU A 246 -20.18 0.64 7.38
C GLU A 246 -20.14 -0.11 6.04
N GLU A 247 -19.32 0.34 5.09
CA GLU A 247 -19.16 -0.36 3.81
C GLU A 247 -18.59 -1.77 4.02
N LEU A 248 -17.55 -1.89 4.85
CA LEU A 248 -16.95 -3.17 5.21
C LEU A 248 -17.93 -4.08 5.94
N ARG A 249 -18.76 -3.54 6.84
CA ARG A 249 -19.82 -4.30 7.53
C ARG A 249 -20.81 -4.89 6.52
N ARG A 250 -21.29 -4.07 5.57
CA ARG A 250 -22.21 -4.53 4.51
C ARG A 250 -21.57 -5.58 3.59
N LYS A 251 -20.29 -5.41 3.23
CA LYS A 251 -19.52 -6.41 2.45
C LYS A 251 -19.37 -7.72 3.22
N LYS A 252 -19.07 -7.65 4.53
CA LYS A 252 -18.93 -8.81 5.40
C LYS A 252 -20.24 -9.59 5.50
N GLU A 253 -21.37 -8.91 5.69
CA GLU A 253 -22.71 -9.52 5.72
C GLU A 253 -23.01 -10.26 4.41
N LYS A 254 -22.79 -9.62 3.26
CA LYS A 254 -22.96 -10.26 1.94
C LYS A 254 -22.08 -11.49 1.75
N LEU A 255 -20.81 -11.41 2.17
CA LEU A 255 -19.87 -12.53 2.06
C LEU A 255 -20.29 -13.69 2.97
N GLN A 256 -20.84 -13.41 4.14
CA GLN A 256 -21.40 -14.42 5.04
C GLN A 256 -22.61 -15.11 4.41
N GLU A 257 -23.53 -14.35 3.82
CA GLU A 257 -24.69 -14.90 3.09
C GLU A 257 -24.25 -15.80 1.93
N GLU A 258 -23.26 -15.37 1.14
CA GLU A 258 -22.70 -16.17 0.04
C GLU A 258 -22.05 -17.46 0.56
N GLN A 259 -21.28 -17.36 1.66
CA GLN A 259 -20.65 -18.52 2.28
C GLN A 259 -21.69 -19.54 2.77
N GLU A 260 -22.79 -19.09 3.37
CA GLU A 260 -23.88 -19.96 3.81
C GLU A 260 -24.57 -20.63 2.62
N LEU A 261 -24.88 -19.87 1.56
CA LEU A 261 -25.48 -20.41 0.34
C LEU A 261 -24.60 -21.49 -0.32
N LEU A 262 -23.29 -21.24 -0.43
CA LEU A 262 -22.34 -22.22 -0.95
C LEU A 262 -22.27 -23.47 -0.07
N ARG A 263 -22.36 -23.31 1.26
CA ARG A 263 -22.37 -24.43 2.20
C ARG A 263 -23.63 -25.28 2.05
N GLU A 264 -24.80 -24.66 1.87
CA GLU A 264 -26.04 -25.37 1.59
C GLU A 264 -25.99 -26.12 0.26
N ARG A 265 -25.50 -25.45 -0.80
CA ARG A 265 -25.29 -26.09 -2.10
C ARG A 265 -24.33 -27.28 -2.01
N GLY A 266 -23.26 -27.16 -1.23
CA GLY A 266 -22.33 -28.26 -0.95
C GLY A 266 -23.02 -29.45 -0.29
N ARG A 267 -23.85 -29.22 0.73
CA ARG A 267 -24.64 -30.28 1.39
C ARG A 267 -25.62 -30.95 0.43
N ALA A 268 -26.30 -30.17 -0.42
CA ALA A 268 -27.22 -30.70 -1.41
C ALA A 268 -26.52 -31.60 -2.44
N LEU A 269 -25.35 -31.18 -2.94
CA LEU A 269 -24.53 -31.98 -3.85
C LEU A 269 -24.03 -33.26 -3.20
N GLU A 270 -23.62 -33.23 -1.93
CA GLU A 270 -23.24 -34.44 -1.20
C GLU A 270 -24.41 -35.41 -1.00
N ALA A 271 -25.60 -34.89 -0.70
CA ALA A 271 -26.81 -35.71 -0.59
C ALA A 271 -27.13 -36.37 -1.95
N GLN A 272 -27.12 -35.60 -3.04
CA GLN A 272 -27.33 -36.11 -4.39
C GLN A 272 -26.29 -37.18 -4.76
N ARG A 273 -25.01 -36.98 -4.39
CA ARG A 273 -23.95 -37.96 -4.61
C ARG A 273 -24.22 -39.26 -3.86
N ARG A 274 -24.69 -39.19 -2.61
CA ARG A 274 -25.03 -40.37 -1.81
C ARG A 274 -26.22 -41.13 -2.39
N GLU A 275 -27.27 -40.42 -2.80
CA GLU A 275 -28.43 -41.03 -3.47
C GLU A 275 -28.02 -41.75 -4.76
N TYR A 276 -27.20 -41.11 -5.60
CA TYR A 276 -26.69 -41.73 -6.82
C TYR A 276 -25.87 -42.99 -6.52
N GLN A 277 -24.99 -42.96 -5.51
CA GLN A 277 -24.21 -44.13 -5.09
C GLN A 277 -25.11 -45.28 -4.60
N GLN A 278 -26.16 -44.98 -3.85
CA GLN A 278 -27.13 -45.99 -3.40
C GLN A 278 -27.90 -46.60 -4.57
N ALA A 279 -28.37 -45.78 -5.51
CA ALA A 279 -29.09 -46.27 -6.70
C ALA A 279 -28.21 -47.16 -7.59
N VAL A 280 -26.94 -46.79 -7.79
CA VAL A 280 -25.97 -47.62 -8.52
C VAL A 280 -25.74 -48.97 -7.82
N LEU A 281 -25.63 -48.97 -6.48
CA LEU A 281 -25.47 -50.20 -5.71
C LEU A 281 -26.72 -51.11 -5.82
N GLU A 282 -27.92 -50.53 -5.75
CA GLU A 282 -29.17 -51.28 -5.89
C GLU A 282 -29.33 -51.88 -7.29
N MET A 283 -29.01 -51.12 -8.34
CA MET A 283 -29.01 -51.62 -9.73
C MET A 283 -28.02 -52.78 -9.92
N SER A 284 -26.79 -52.65 -9.39
CA SER A 284 -25.78 -53.71 -9.44
C SER A 284 -26.27 -54.99 -8.74
N ARG A 285 -26.93 -54.84 -7.59
CA ARG A 285 -27.50 -55.97 -6.83
C ARG A 285 -28.66 -56.63 -7.56
N ARG A 286 -29.52 -55.87 -8.26
CA ARG A 286 -30.58 -56.41 -9.13
C ARG A 286 -30.00 -57.19 -10.31
N GLN A 287 -28.92 -56.72 -10.92
CA GLN A 287 -28.25 -57.44 -12.01
C GLN A 287 -27.63 -58.76 -11.55
N GLN A 288 -27.04 -58.80 -10.36
CA GLN A 288 -26.50 -60.05 -9.77
C GLN A 288 -27.59 -61.04 -9.33
N ALA A 289 -28.80 -60.57 -9.01
CA ALA A 289 -29.92 -61.40 -8.60
C ALA A 289 -30.61 -62.13 -9.78
N GLY A 290 -30.21 -61.90 -11.03
CA GLY A 290 -30.65 -62.70 -12.18
C GLY A 290 -32.07 -62.41 -12.70
N ASP A 291 -32.69 -61.29 -12.33
CA ASP A 291 -34.01 -60.89 -12.86
C ASP A 291 -33.84 -60.01 -14.11
N GLY A 292 -33.49 -60.67 -15.21
CA GLY A 292 -33.38 -60.05 -16.53
C GLY A 292 -34.65 -60.27 -17.36
N GLN A 293 -35.66 -59.40 -17.21
CA GLN A 293 -36.62 -59.16 -18.28
C GLN A 293 -37.34 -57.80 -18.10
N PRO A 294 -37.30 -56.89 -19.09
CA PRO A 294 -38.15 -55.72 -19.08
C PRO A 294 -39.60 -56.13 -19.42
N PRO A 295 -40.64 -55.46 -18.90
CA PRO A 295 -42.01 -55.77 -19.29
C PRO A 295 -42.25 -55.36 -20.74
N VAL A 296 -42.30 -56.35 -21.63
CA VAL A 296 -42.66 -56.18 -23.05
C VAL A 296 -44.18 -56.28 -23.17
N GLY A 297 -44.83 -55.21 -23.62
CA GLY A 297 -46.24 -55.26 -24.04
C GLY A 297 -46.41 -56.10 -25.32
N PRO A 298 -47.62 -56.62 -25.61
CA PRO A 298 -47.82 -57.71 -26.57
C PRO A 298 -47.41 -57.43 -28.04
N ASN A 299 -46.96 -56.22 -28.40
CA ASN A 299 -46.46 -55.88 -29.74
C ASN A 299 -45.06 -55.22 -29.78
N GLY A 300 -44.25 -55.28 -28.72
CA GLY A 300 -42.81 -54.94 -28.82
C GLY A 300 -42.43 -53.47 -28.98
N GLU A 301 -43.28 -52.52 -28.57
CA GLU A 301 -42.90 -51.10 -28.44
C GLU A 301 -42.58 -50.74 -26.98
N LEU A 302 -41.47 -50.01 -26.77
CA LEU A 302 -41.07 -49.48 -25.47
C LEU A 302 -41.99 -48.31 -25.07
N LYS A 303 -42.78 -48.50 -24.02
CA LYS A 303 -43.69 -47.49 -23.48
C LYS A 303 -42.93 -46.59 -22.49
N PHE A 304 -42.52 -45.40 -22.94
CA PHE A 304 -42.17 -44.32 -22.03
C PHE A 304 -43.47 -43.63 -21.60
N GLU A 305 -43.95 -43.90 -20.39
CA GLU A 305 -44.95 -43.04 -19.75
C GLU A 305 -44.23 -41.87 -19.07
N PRO A 306 -44.48 -40.62 -19.48
CA PRO A 306 -44.00 -39.46 -18.72
C PRO A 306 -44.75 -39.44 -17.38
N PRO A 307 -44.10 -39.07 -16.27
CA PRO A 307 -44.77 -38.99 -14.97
C PRO A 307 -45.94 -37.99 -15.07
N GLY A 308 -47.14 -38.52 -14.81
CA GLY A 308 -48.40 -37.83 -14.97
C GLY A 308 -48.52 -36.58 -14.11
N GLN A 309 -49.09 -35.55 -14.75
CA GLN A 309 -49.68 -34.38 -14.09
C GLN A 309 -50.77 -34.81 -13.09
N PRO A 310 -50.87 -34.20 -11.90
CA PRO A 310 -52.06 -34.33 -11.07
C PRO A 310 -53.19 -33.47 -11.67
N MET A 311 -54.34 -34.08 -11.99
CA MET A 311 -55.58 -33.35 -12.29
C MET A 311 -56.21 -32.79 -11.02
N GLU A 312 -56.66 -31.54 -11.11
CA GLU A 312 -57.29 -30.73 -10.06
C GLU A 312 -58.67 -31.24 -9.61
N ALA A 313 -59.02 -30.90 -8.35
CA ALA A 313 -60.37 -30.49 -7.98
C ALA A 313 -60.31 -29.16 -7.19
N LYS A 314 -61.06 -28.18 -7.69
CA LYS A 314 -61.25 -26.78 -7.26
C LYS A 314 -61.99 -26.70 -5.91
N ASP A 315 -61.90 -25.69 -5.03
CA ASP A 315 -62.01 -24.21 -5.14
C ASP A 315 -61.49 -23.63 -3.79
N SER A 316 -60.71 -22.54 -3.63
CA SER A 316 -61.03 -21.14 -3.93
C SER A 316 -59.82 -20.18 -3.68
N LYS A 317 -59.60 -19.25 -4.64
CA LYS A 317 -59.16 -17.83 -4.55
C LYS A 317 -57.70 -17.38 -4.18
N VAL A 318 -56.99 -17.02 -5.27
CA VAL A 318 -55.79 -16.18 -5.60
C VAL A 318 -55.72 -14.76 -4.94
N PRO A 319 -54.66 -13.90 -5.10
CA PRO A 319 -53.33 -14.00 -5.79
C PRO A 319 -52.13 -13.34 -5.01
N ALA A 320 -50.88 -13.13 -5.44
CA ALA A 320 -50.07 -13.22 -6.67
C ALA A 320 -48.57 -13.24 -6.29
N GLU A 321 -47.67 -13.83 -7.10
CA GLU A 321 -46.49 -13.15 -7.69
C GLU A 321 -45.51 -14.11 -8.41
N THR A 322 -45.32 -13.81 -9.70
CA THR A 322 -44.21 -13.98 -10.66
C THR A 322 -43.27 -15.21 -10.75
N PRO A 323 -42.89 -15.60 -11.99
CA PRO A 323 -41.95 -16.68 -12.31
C PRO A 323 -40.53 -16.17 -12.62
N ASN A 324 -39.51 -17.01 -12.42
CA ASN A 324 -38.54 -17.24 -13.50
C ASN A 324 -37.80 -18.57 -13.32
N ASN A 325 -37.86 -19.38 -14.37
CA ASN A 325 -37.27 -20.70 -14.51
C ASN A 325 -36.06 -20.54 -15.44
N LEU A 326 -34.89 -21.05 -15.08
CA LEU A 326 -33.82 -21.30 -16.06
C LEU A 326 -33.20 -22.69 -15.83
N PRO A 327 -33.03 -23.49 -16.89
CA PRO A 327 -32.66 -24.89 -16.79
C PRO A 327 -31.16 -25.07 -16.54
N ALA A 328 -30.83 -26.08 -15.74
CA ALA A 328 -29.46 -26.49 -15.48
C ALA A 328 -28.91 -27.28 -16.69
N GLU A 329 -28.05 -26.65 -17.49
CA GLU A 329 -27.10 -27.38 -18.33
C GLU A 329 -25.78 -27.61 -17.57
N PRO A 330 -25.13 -28.78 -17.72
CA PRO A 330 -23.83 -29.04 -17.12
C PRO A 330 -22.71 -28.43 -17.97
N PRO A 331 -21.63 -27.88 -17.37
CA PRO A 331 -20.50 -27.38 -18.14
C PRO A 331 -19.72 -28.53 -18.77
N GLN A 332 -19.66 -28.55 -20.11
CA GLN A 332 -18.67 -29.31 -20.86
C GLN A 332 -17.31 -28.61 -20.73
N ASN A 333 -16.41 -29.19 -19.97
CA ASN A 333 -14.98 -28.84 -20.00
C ASN A 333 -14.22 -29.99 -20.65
N LEU A 334 -13.74 -29.77 -21.88
CA LEU A 334 -12.64 -30.52 -22.46
C LEU A 334 -11.41 -29.59 -22.56
N PRO A 335 -10.20 -30.04 -22.20
CA PRO A 335 -9.00 -29.25 -22.34
C PRO A 335 -8.47 -29.37 -23.77
N VAL A 336 -8.09 -28.24 -24.39
CA VAL A 336 -7.26 -28.23 -25.60
C VAL A 336 -5.94 -27.55 -25.27
N HIS A 337 -4.93 -28.37 -25.02
CA HIS A 337 -3.54 -28.02 -25.25
C HIS A 337 -3.14 -28.58 -26.61
N THR A 338 -2.68 -27.72 -27.51
CA THR A 338 -1.46 -27.96 -28.30
C THR A 338 -0.81 -26.61 -28.59
#